data_AF-A0A850QI92-F1
#
_entry.id   AF-A0A850QI92-F1
#
_cell.length_a   1.000
_cell.length_b   1.000
_cell.length_c   1.000
_cell.angle_alpha   90.00
_cell.angle_beta   90.00
_cell.angle_gamma   90.00
#
_symmetry.space_group_name_H-M   'P 1'
#
loop_
_entity.id
_entity.type
_entity.pdbx_description
1 polymer ?
#
loop_
_entity_poly.entity_id
_entity_poly.type
_entity_poly.pdbx_seq_one_letter_code
_entity_poly.pdbx_strand_id
1 'polypeptide(L)'
;MYDQLGLENQRYRIFTLYPDLSKACESAISFIGTKFPGEKDVLIHEMLLDAFNGFKAASTGDSNPRHQFILGLCARAIYLYRIRYCANLELPGDVWTPMEQKITDFEKSHDHVTVLNEPDPQYIDQESASKLFAARILPGYLYREVFLSDSSYDNAA
;
A
#
# COMPACT_ATOMS: atom_id res chain seq x y z
N MET A 1 2.81 6.65 15.63
CA MET A 1 1.96 6.27 14.48
C MET A 1 1.51 4.82 14.57
N TYR A 2 2.39 3.82 14.60
CA TYR A 2 1.97 2.42 14.83
C TYR A 2 1.21 2.23 16.16
N ASP A 3 1.54 3.04 17.15
CA ASP A 3 0.91 3.07 18.47
C ASP A 3 -0.51 3.67 18.40
N GLN A 4 -0.73 4.62 17.47
CA GLN A 4 -2.07 5.14 17.17
C GLN A 4 -2.93 4.11 16.41
N LEU A 5 -2.30 3.10 15.81
CA LEU A 5 -2.95 2.00 15.11
C LEU A 5 -3.12 0.75 16.00
N GLY A 6 -2.66 0.79 17.27
CA GLY A 6 -2.76 -0.35 18.19
C GLY A 6 -1.87 -1.56 17.84
N LEU A 7 -0.80 -1.37 17.06
CA LEU A 7 0.03 -2.45 16.48
C LEU A 7 1.41 -2.63 17.15
N GLU A 8 1.64 -2.00 18.31
CA GLU A 8 2.96 -1.94 18.97
C GLU A 8 3.63 -3.30 19.19
N ASN A 9 2.93 -4.25 19.82
CA ASN A 9 3.52 -5.52 20.24
C ASN A 9 3.86 -6.45 19.06
N GLN A 10 3.10 -6.37 17.97
CA GLN A 10 3.30 -7.22 16.79
C GLN A 10 4.50 -6.73 15.96
N ARG A 11 4.70 -5.41 15.93
CA ARG A 11 5.74 -4.74 15.15
C ARG A 11 7.15 -5.11 15.58
N TYR A 12 7.45 -5.07 16.88
CA TYR A 12 8.84 -5.16 17.37
C TYR A 12 9.51 -6.47 16.95
N ARG A 13 8.82 -7.59 17.11
CA ARG A 13 9.35 -8.91 16.75
C ARG A 13 9.55 -9.06 15.24
N ILE A 14 8.58 -8.61 14.45
CA ILE A 14 8.63 -8.74 12.99
C ILE A 14 9.77 -7.89 12.43
N PHE A 15 9.88 -6.64 12.85
CA PHE A 15 10.86 -5.71 12.27
C PHE A 15 12.29 -5.96 12.78
N THR A 16 12.44 -6.63 13.92
CA THR A 16 13.75 -7.13 14.35
C THR A 16 14.26 -8.25 13.41
N LEU A 17 13.35 -9.13 12.96
CA LEU A 17 13.69 -10.23 12.06
C LEU A 17 13.75 -9.79 10.59
N TYR A 18 12.93 -8.81 10.21
CA TYR A 18 12.77 -8.32 8.84
C TYR A 18 12.75 -6.77 8.82
N PRO A 19 13.92 -6.11 8.94
CA PRO A 19 14.00 -4.64 8.98
C PRO A 19 13.51 -3.96 7.69
N ASP A 20 13.60 -4.66 6.57
CA ASP A 20 13.10 -4.27 5.26
C ASP A 20 11.57 -4.13 5.23
N LEU A 21 10.83 -4.93 6.01
CA LEU A 21 9.39 -4.76 6.16
C LEU A 21 9.04 -3.44 6.88
N SER A 22 9.84 -3.02 7.86
CA SER A 22 9.69 -1.70 8.49
C SER A 22 9.81 -0.58 7.46
N LYS A 23 10.82 -0.67 6.58
CA LYS A 23 11.05 0.33 5.52
C LYS A 23 9.91 0.35 4.49
N ALA A 24 9.35 -0.82 4.16
CA ALA A 24 8.20 -0.92 3.28
C ALA A 24 6.97 -0.23 3.89
N CYS A 25 6.69 -0.47 5.18
CA CYS A 25 5.62 0.22 5.89
C CYS A 25 5.85 1.73 5.94
N GLU A 26 7.05 2.19 6.33
CA GLU A 26 7.42 3.61 6.34
C GLU A 26 7.22 4.28 4.97
N SER A 27 7.58 3.59 3.89
CA SER A 27 7.37 4.07 2.52
C SER A 27 5.88 4.15 2.16
N ALA A 28 5.09 3.14 2.54
CA ALA A 28 3.64 3.14 2.37
C ALA A 28 2.97 4.30 3.12
N ILE A 29 3.36 4.53 4.37
CA ILE A 29 2.88 5.63 5.20
C ILE A 29 3.27 6.98 4.58
N SER A 30 4.53 7.14 4.15
CA SER A 30 4.98 8.37 3.50
C SER A 30 4.21 8.64 2.21
N PHE A 31 3.79 7.60 1.51
CA PHE A 31 3.04 7.73 0.26
C PHE A 31 1.57 8.07 0.50
N ILE A 32 0.88 7.30 1.34
CA ILE A 32 -0.58 7.37 1.55
C ILE A 32 -0.97 8.44 2.58
N GLY A 33 -0.13 8.65 3.59
CA GLY A 33 -0.51 9.45 4.75
C GLY A 33 -1.51 8.73 5.66
N THR A 34 -2.14 9.50 6.55
CA THR A 34 -3.03 8.97 7.60
C THR A 34 -4.48 9.44 7.46
N LYS A 35 -4.85 9.98 6.30
CA LYS A 35 -6.18 10.55 6.05
C LYS A 35 -6.90 9.91 4.87
N PHE A 36 -6.17 9.27 3.95
CA PHE A 36 -6.76 8.69 2.75
C PHE A 36 -7.74 7.57 3.13
N PRO A 37 -9.00 7.63 2.65
CA PRO A 37 -10.01 6.67 3.07
C PRO A 37 -9.76 5.29 2.45
N GLY A 38 -10.05 4.25 3.23
CA GLY A 38 -10.14 2.85 2.80
C GLY A 38 -11.59 2.40 2.74
N GLU A 39 -11.83 1.11 2.98
CA GLU A 39 -13.17 0.52 2.93
C GLU A 39 -14.02 0.86 4.16
N LYS A 40 -13.41 0.80 5.34
CA LYS A 40 -14.02 0.90 6.68
C LYS A 40 -13.32 1.93 7.57
N ASP A 41 -12.03 2.16 7.33
CA ASP A 41 -11.17 3.08 8.07
C ASP A 41 -10.16 3.73 7.10
N VAL A 42 -9.15 4.43 7.60
CA VAL A 42 -8.04 4.97 6.81
C VAL A 42 -7.30 3.83 6.10
N LEU A 43 -7.04 3.99 4.80
CA LEU A 43 -6.48 2.96 3.93
C LEU A 43 -5.16 2.37 4.46
N ILE A 44 -4.23 3.22 4.93
CA ILE A 44 -2.94 2.73 5.44
C ILE A 44 -3.12 1.83 6.67
N HIS A 45 -4.13 2.09 7.51
CA HIS A 45 -4.40 1.28 8.69
C HIS A 45 -4.86 -0.12 8.28
N GLU A 46 -5.81 -0.20 7.35
CA GLU A 46 -6.31 -1.46 6.83
C GLU A 46 -5.20 -2.28 6.15
N MET A 47 -4.35 -1.63 5.35
CA MET A 47 -3.22 -2.29 4.68
C MET A 47 -2.19 -2.84 5.68
N LEU A 48 -1.90 -2.09 6.75
CA LEU A 48 -1.01 -2.57 7.82
C LEU A 48 -1.63 -3.75 8.56
N LEU A 49 -2.93 -3.69 8.89
CA LEU A 49 -3.64 -4.80 9.52
C LEU A 49 -3.61 -6.07 8.66
N ASP A 50 -3.87 -5.95 7.36
CA ASP A 50 -3.82 -7.07 6.42
C ASP A 50 -2.42 -7.66 6.34
N ALA A 51 -1.37 -6.83 6.33
CA ALA A 51 0.03 -7.27 6.36
C ALA A 51 0.36 -8.08 7.63
N PHE A 52 0.00 -7.56 8.81
CA PHE A 52 0.25 -8.24 10.08
C PHE A 52 -0.53 -9.55 10.21
N ASN A 53 -1.79 -9.57 9.74
CA ASN A 53 -2.62 -10.77 9.72
C ASN A 53 -2.04 -11.83 8.79
N GLY A 54 -1.60 -11.44 7.59
CA GLY A 54 -0.94 -12.33 6.62
C GLY A 54 0.33 -12.95 7.18
N PHE A 55 1.20 -12.14 7.80
CA PHE A 55 2.40 -12.64 8.46
C PHE A 55 2.09 -13.62 9.59
N LYS A 56 1.12 -13.28 10.46
CA LYS A 56 0.75 -14.13 11.59
C LYS A 56 0.22 -15.48 11.13
N ALA A 57 -0.66 -15.50 10.12
CA ALA A 57 -1.21 -16.72 9.56
C ALA A 57 -0.11 -17.60 8.94
N ALA A 58 0.78 -17.00 8.17
CA ALA A 58 1.91 -17.69 7.54
C ALA A 58 2.95 -18.21 8.55
N SER A 59 3.15 -17.51 9.67
CA SER A 59 4.06 -17.94 10.75
C SER A 59 3.65 -19.24 11.42
N THR A 60 2.39 -19.65 11.23
CA THR A 60 1.83 -20.90 11.76
C THR A 60 1.58 -21.97 10.69
N GLY A 61 1.91 -21.68 9.43
CA GLY A 61 1.69 -22.59 8.29
C GLY A 61 2.94 -22.75 7.42
N ASP A 62 2.76 -23.30 6.22
CA ASP A 62 3.85 -23.61 5.28
C ASP A 62 4.22 -22.45 4.34
N SER A 63 3.54 -21.31 4.45
CA SER A 63 3.75 -20.14 3.59
C SER A 63 4.88 -19.25 4.12
N ASN A 64 5.62 -18.59 3.22
CA ASN A 64 6.66 -17.64 3.61
C ASN A 64 6.03 -16.40 4.31
N PRO A 65 6.33 -16.13 5.60
CA PRO A 65 5.71 -15.04 6.35
C PRO A 65 6.00 -13.65 5.78
N ARG A 66 7.22 -13.43 5.27
CA ARG A 66 7.64 -12.16 4.68
C ARG A 66 6.89 -11.89 3.37
N HIS A 67 6.71 -12.92 2.55
CA HIS A 67 5.92 -12.84 1.32
C HIS A 67 4.46 -12.47 1.65
N GLN A 68 3.83 -13.17 2.60
CA GLN A 68 2.44 -12.93 2.97
C GLN A 68 2.22 -11.55 3.62
N PHE A 69 3.20 -11.05 4.37
CA PHE A 69 3.16 -9.67 4.85
C PHE A 69 3.08 -8.66 3.70
N ILE A 70 3.91 -8.83 2.68
CA ILE A 70 3.97 -7.89 1.55
C ILE A 70 2.69 -7.97 0.71
N LEU A 71 2.16 -9.16 0.47
CA LEU A 71 0.87 -9.32 -0.20
C LEU A 71 -0.25 -8.63 0.59
N GLY A 72 -0.32 -8.83 1.90
CA GLY A 72 -1.27 -8.15 2.77
C GLY A 72 -1.12 -6.62 2.73
N LEU A 73 0.11 -6.13 2.76
CA LEU A 73 0.39 -4.69 2.66
C LEU A 73 -0.09 -4.10 1.33
N CYS A 74 -0.12 -4.87 0.26
CA CYS A 74 -0.56 -4.40 -1.06
C CYS A 74 -2.02 -4.75 -1.39
N ALA A 75 -2.69 -5.55 -0.55
CA ALA A 75 -3.99 -6.16 -0.85
C ALA A 75 -5.11 -5.14 -1.11
N ARG A 76 -4.99 -3.92 -0.57
CA ARG A 76 -5.97 -2.85 -0.75
C ARG A 76 -5.49 -1.72 -1.67
N ALA A 77 -4.41 -1.93 -2.42
CA ALA A 77 -3.87 -0.91 -3.32
C ALA A 77 -4.89 -0.41 -4.36
N ILE A 78 -5.90 -1.22 -4.72
CA ILE A 78 -6.96 -0.80 -5.64
C ILE A 78 -7.75 0.42 -5.18
N TYR A 79 -7.82 0.68 -3.86
CA TYR A 79 -8.51 1.85 -3.33
C TYR A 79 -7.86 3.16 -3.75
N LEU A 80 -6.54 3.16 -4.01
CA LEU A 80 -5.83 4.30 -4.58
C LEU A 80 -6.38 4.71 -5.95
N TYR A 81 -6.97 3.78 -6.69
CA TYR A 81 -7.50 4.01 -8.03
C TYR A 81 -9.04 4.06 -8.08
N ARG A 82 -9.71 3.72 -6.98
CA ARG A 82 -11.18 3.75 -6.90
C ARG A 82 -11.71 5.00 -6.22
N ILE A 83 -10.85 5.70 -5.49
CA ILE A 83 -11.20 6.90 -4.75
C ILE A 83 -10.61 8.10 -5.46
N ARG A 84 -11.49 9.04 -5.80
CA ARG A 84 -11.08 10.31 -6.37
C ARG A 84 -10.82 11.31 -5.25
N TYR A 85 -9.61 11.85 -5.20
CA TYR A 85 -9.15 12.70 -4.10
C TYR A 85 -8.83 14.10 -4.65
N CYS A 86 -9.66 15.09 -4.34
CA CYS A 86 -9.67 16.38 -5.04
C CYS A 86 -9.47 17.57 -4.11
N ALA A 87 -8.68 18.56 -4.50
CA ALA A 87 -8.53 19.79 -3.74
C ALA A 87 -9.64 20.82 -4.01
N ASN A 88 -10.18 20.86 -5.24
CA ASN A 88 -11.25 21.78 -5.62
C ASN A 88 -12.26 21.07 -6.55
N LEU A 89 -13.55 21.22 -6.23
CA LEU A 89 -14.65 20.63 -7.01
C LEU A 89 -14.99 21.42 -8.28
N GLU A 90 -14.58 22.69 -8.35
CA GLU A 90 -14.91 23.61 -9.43
C GLU A 90 -13.84 23.68 -10.53
N LEU A 91 -12.63 23.16 -10.27
CA LEU A 91 -11.48 23.25 -11.18
C LEU A 91 -11.09 21.88 -11.75
N PRO A 92 -11.19 21.68 -13.07
CA PRO A 92 -10.64 20.49 -13.72
C PRO A 92 -9.10 20.55 -13.65
N GLY A 93 -8.50 19.73 -12.79
CA GLY A 93 -7.04 19.64 -12.62
C GLY A 93 -6.59 19.41 -11.17
N ASP A 94 -7.44 19.77 -10.21
CA ASP A 94 -7.15 19.63 -8.78
C ASP A 94 -7.51 18.23 -8.25
N VAL A 95 -7.17 17.20 -9.02
CA VAL A 95 -7.41 15.79 -8.67
C VAL A 95 -6.08 15.09 -8.51
N TRP A 96 -5.91 14.38 -7.40
CA TRP A 96 -4.75 13.55 -7.18
C TRP A 96 -4.80 12.28 -8.04
N THR A 97 -3.66 11.94 -8.63
CA THR A 97 -3.46 10.72 -9.42
C THR A 97 -2.37 9.84 -8.79
N PRO A 98 -2.60 8.53 -8.57
CA PRO A 98 -1.63 7.61 -7.95
C PRO A 98 -0.25 7.55 -8.61
N MET A 99 -0.20 7.75 -9.92
CA MET A 99 1.02 7.62 -10.71
C MET A 99 1.90 8.86 -10.72
N GLU A 100 1.35 10.03 -10.34
CA GLU A 100 2.02 11.32 -10.50
C GLU A 100 2.74 11.74 -9.22
N GLN A 101 2.10 11.60 -8.06
CA GLN A 101 2.64 12.12 -6.80
C GLN A 101 2.15 11.36 -5.57
N LYS A 102 2.81 11.59 -4.44
CA LYS A 102 2.36 11.06 -3.14
C LYS A 102 1.10 11.80 -2.69
N ILE A 103 0.20 11.11 -1.99
CA ILE A 103 -0.99 11.74 -1.39
C ILE A 103 -0.55 12.81 -0.40
N THR A 104 0.47 12.53 0.41
CA THR A 104 1.00 13.48 1.40
C THR A 104 1.58 14.75 0.79
N ASP A 105 2.09 14.71 -0.44
CA ASP A 105 2.62 15.90 -1.13
C ASP A 105 1.49 16.70 -1.77
N PHE A 106 0.47 16.00 -2.29
CA PHE A 106 -0.77 16.63 -2.76
C PHE A 106 -1.50 17.35 -1.62
N GLU A 107 -1.66 16.70 -0.46
CA GLU A 107 -2.28 17.28 0.75
C GLU A 107 -1.51 18.51 1.28
N LYS A 108 -0.19 18.57 1.13
CA LYS A 108 0.60 19.74 1.54
C LYS A 108 0.45 20.92 0.59
N SER A 109 0.16 20.64 -0.67
CA SER A 109 0.07 21.64 -1.73
C SER A 109 -1.30 22.34 -1.76
N HIS A 110 -2.28 21.84 -1.01
CA HIS A 110 -3.65 22.32 -1.01
C HIS A 110 -4.20 22.48 0.40
N ASP A 111 -4.83 23.62 0.69
CA ASP A 111 -5.36 23.91 2.02
C ASP A 111 -6.50 22.97 2.43
N HIS A 112 -7.26 22.47 1.44
CA HIS A 112 -8.39 21.58 1.64
C HIS A 112 -8.38 20.47 0.58
N VAL A 113 -8.66 19.24 1.01
CA VAL A 113 -8.83 18.09 0.12
C VAL A 113 -10.10 17.36 0.49
N THR A 114 -10.90 17.04 -0.52
CA THR A 114 -12.20 16.39 -0.43
C THR A 114 -12.15 15.04 -1.15
N VAL A 115 -12.75 14.04 -0.53
CA VAL A 115 -12.96 12.73 -1.14
C VAL A 115 -14.21 12.80 -2.02
N LEU A 116 -14.06 12.53 -3.30
CA LEU A 116 -15.17 12.32 -4.21
C LEU A 116 -15.48 10.81 -4.28
N ASN A 117 -16.74 10.47 -4.04
CA ASN A 117 -17.21 9.09 -4.13
C ASN A 117 -17.55 8.73 -5.59
N GLU A 118 -16.60 9.01 -6.48
CA GLU A 118 -16.65 8.71 -7.90
C GLU A 118 -15.43 7.86 -8.25
N PRO A 119 -15.60 6.76 -9.02
CA PRO A 119 -14.47 5.98 -9.48
C PRO A 119 -13.59 6.81 -10.44
N ASP A 120 -12.28 6.61 -10.37
CA ASP A 120 -11.37 7.11 -11.41
C ASP A 120 -11.81 6.52 -12.76
N PRO A 121 -11.90 7.33 -13.83
CA PRO A 121 -12.20 6.83 -15.17
C PRO A 121 -11.18 5.79 -15.68
N GLN A 122 -9.99 5.70 -15.09
CA GLN A 122 -8.97 4.72 -15.47
C GLN A 122 -9.28 3.34 -14.86
N TYR A 123 -9.58 2.37 -15.73
CA TYR A 123 -9.73 0.99 -15.32
C TYR A 123 -8.37 0.36 -15.02
N ILE A 124 -8.18 -0.09 -13.78
CA ILE A 124 -7.06 -0.93 -13.36
C ILE A 124 -7.59 -2.09 -12.54
N ASP A 125 -7.03 -3.28 -12.75
CA ASP A 125 -7.35 -4.45 -11.93
C ASP A 125 -6.55 -4.47 -10.62
N GLN A 126 -6.98 -5.31 -9.68
CA GLN A 126 -6.36 -5.44 -8.36
C GLN A 126 -4.89 -5.86 -8.43
N GLU A 127 -4.53 -6.75 -9.34
CA GLU A 127 -3.17 -7.29 -9.45
C GLU A 127 -2.20 -6.19 -9.90
N SER A 128 -2.60 -5.46 -10.94
CA SER A 128 -1.89 -4.29 -11.46
C SER A 128 -1.73 -3.21 -10.40
N ALA A 129 -2.81 -2.88 -9.66
CA ALA A 129 -2.75 -1.90 -8.57
C ALA A 129 -1.77 -2.31 -7.46
N SER A 130 -1.81 -3.60 -7.09
CA SER A 130 -0.92 -4.17 -6.06
C SER A 130 0.55 -4.10 -6.49
N LYS A 131 0.85 -4.46 -7.75
CA LYS A 131 2.20 -4.41 -8.32
C LYS A 131 2.74 -2.98 -8.44
N LEU A 132 1.93 -2.04 -8.93
CA LEU A 132 2.35 -0.64 -9.04
C LEU A 132 2.64 -0.02 -7.67
N PHE A 133 1.78 -0.31 -6.69
CA PHE A 133 2.00 0.14 -5.32
C PHE A 133 3.27 -0.50 -4.71
N ALA A 134 3.43 -1.82 -4.86
CA ALA A 134 4.61 -2.54 -4.39
C ALA A 134 5.91 -2.00 -5.01
N ALA A 135 5.93 -1.71 -6.31
CA ALA A 135 7.08 -1.11 -6.99
C ALA A 135 7.50 0.24 -6.39
N ARG A 136 6.58 0.94 -5.73
CA ARG A 136 6.81 2.24 -5.11
C ARG A 136 7.31 2.14 -3.67
N ILE A 137 6.87 1.13 -2.93
CA ILE A 137 7.17 1.00 -1.49
C ILE A 137 8.26 -0.02 -1.18
N LEU A 138 8.56 -0.95 -2.10
CA LEU A 138 9.52 -2.01 -1.88
C LEU A 138 10.88 -1.71 -2.51
N PRO A 139 11.98 -2.13 -1.87
CA PRO A 139 13.25 -2.31 -2.56
C PRO A 139 13.12 -3.29 -3.74
N GLY A 140 13.90 -3.07 -4.81
CA GLY A 140 13.82 -3.88 -6.03
C GLY A 140 14.03 -5.39 -5.83
N TYR A 141 14.88 -5.79 -4.87
CA TYR A 141 15.09 -7.21 -4.56
C TYR A 141 13.84 -7.87 -3.95
N LEU A 142 13.15 -7.14 -3.06
CA LEU A 142 11.91 -7.57 -2.44
C LEU A 142 10.75 -7.64 -3.43
N TYR A 143 10.65 -6.61 -4.28
CA TYR A 143 9.66 -6.59 -5.34
C TYR A 143 9.81 -7.80 -6.27
N ARG A 144 11.05 -8.12 -6.66
CA ARG A 144 11.34 -9.28 -7.51
C ARG A 144 10.97 -10.60 -6.81
N GLU A 145 11.35 -10.74 -5.54
CA GLU A 145 11.09 -11.94 -4.73
C GLU A 145 9.59 -12.22 -4.55
N VAL A 146 8.74 -11.20 -4.47
CA VAL A 146 7.30 -11.37 -4.21
C VAL A 146 6.46 -11.38 -5.47
N PHE A 147 6.75 -10.50 -6.44
CA PHE A 147 5.85 -10.24 -7.57
C PHE A 147 6.38 -10.74 -8.93
N LEU A 148 7.66 -11.12 -9.02
CA LEU A 148 8.28 -11.56 -10.28
C LEU A 148 8.79 -13.02 -10.22
N SER A 149 8.89 -13.62 -9.04
CA SER A 149 9.40 -14.98 -8.85
C SER A 149 8.53 -16.07 -9.49
N ASP A 150 7.26 -15.78 -9.79
CA ASP A 150 6.33 -16.70 -10.49
C ASP A 150 6.28 -16.47 -12.01
N SER A 151 7.12 -15.59 -12.56
CA SER A 151 7.28 -15.51 -14.01
C SER A 151 8.21 -16.62 -14.48
N SER A 152 7.64 -17.54 -15.26
CA SER A 152 8.27 -18.66 -15.94
C SER A 152 9.47 -18.27 -16.82
N TYR A 153 10.60 -17.93 -16.21
CA TYR A 153 11.88 -17.70 -16.88
C TYR A 153 12.73 -18.98 -17.00
N ASP A 154 12.21 -20.14 -16.59
CA ASP A 154 12.90 -21.44 -16.68
C ASP A 154 12.75 -22.16 -18.03
N ASN A 155 12.10 -21.58 -19.04
CA ASN A 155 11.92 -22.22 -20.36
C ASN A 155 12.66 -21.51 -21.51
N ALA A 156 13.82 -20.92 -21.25
CA ALA A 156 14.70 -20.43 -22.30
C ALA A 156 16.18 -20.60 -21.91
N ALA A 157 16.63 -21.84 -21.86
CA ALA A 157 18.05 -22.21 -21.96
C ALA A 157 18.19 -23.36 -22.95
#